data_AF-A0A5C6EAF3-F1
#
_entry.id   AF-A0A5C6EAF3-F1
#
_cell.length_a   1.000
_cell.length_b   1.000
_cell.length_c   1.000
_cell.angle_alpha   90.00
_cell.angle_beta   90.00
_cell.angle_gamma   90.00
#
_symmetry.space_group_name_H-M   'P 1'
#
loop_
_entity.id
_entity.type
_entity.pdbx_description
1 polymer ?
#
loop_
_entity_poly.entity_id
_entity_poly.type
_entity_poly.pdbx_seq_one_letter_code
_entity_poly.pdbx_strand_id
1 'polypeptide(L)' 'MANIVHPLLTLLASLTRQELAQQIRYLKAEDEILRSKLPGRVTLDNRERNTLVKHGKKLGGKIKDVMTIVSYSTF' A
#
# COMPACT_ATOMS: atom_id res chain seq x y z
N MET A 1 -32.30 11.88 -17.47
CA MET A 1 -31.88 10.80 -16.54
C MET A 1 -30.37 10.53 -16.59
N ALA A 2 -29.76 10.33 -17.77
CA ALA A 2 -28.31 10.05 -17.87
C ALA A 2 -27.37 11.15 -17.33
N ASN A 3 -27.77 12.42 -17.40
CA ASN A 3 -26.92 13.56 -17.02
C ASN A 3 -26.68 13.73 -15.51
N ILE A 4 -27.45 13.08 -14.63
CA ILE A 4 -27.30 13.19 -13.16
C ILE A 4 -26.56 11.98 -12.57
N VAL A 5 -26.64 10.83 -13.23
CA VAL A 5 -26.00 9.58 -12.78
C VAL A 5 -24.47 9.70 -12.83
N HIS A 6 -23.91 10.29 -13.89
CA HIS A 6 -22.46 10.44 -14.03
C HIS A 6 -21.82 11.36 -12.96
N PRO A 7 -22.36 12.55 -12.66
CA PRO A 7 -21.87 13.39 -11.55
C PRO A 7 -21.94 12.69 -10.19
N LEU A 8 -23.03 11.97 -9.91
CA LEU A 8 -23.20 11.24 -8.65
C LEU A 8 -22.17 10.12 -8.50
N LEU A 9 -21.96 9.30 -9.53
CA LEU A 9 -20.94 8.25 -9.51
C LEU A 9 -19.52 8.81 -9.35
N THR A 10 -19.26 9.98 -9.96
CA THR A 10 -17.96 10.67 -9.84
C THR A 10 -17.74 11.17 -8.41
N LEU A 11 -18.78 11.73 -7.79
CA LEU A 11 -18.76 12.17 -6.39
C LEU A 11 -18.53 10.97 -5.45
N LEU A 12 -19.29 9.89 -5.59
CA LEU A 12 -19.12 8.67 -4.79
C LEU A 12 -17.72 8.07 -4.95
N ALA A 13 -17.21 8.04 -6.19
CA ALA A 13 -15.84 7.59 -6.46
C ALA A 13 -14.79 8.53 -5.83
N SER A 14 -15.06 9.83 -5.73
CA SER A 14 -14.15 10.78 -5.08
C SER A 14 -14.13 10.62 -3.56
N LEU A 15 -15.29 10.42 -2.94
CA LEU A 15 -15.44 10.18 -1.50
C LEU A 15 -14.75 8.89 -1.08
N THR A 16 -15.00 7.81 -1.82
CA THR A 16 -14.34 6.51 -1.59
C THR A 16 -12.82 6.58 -1.77
N ARG A 17 -12.31 7.33 -2.75
CA ARG A 17 -10.87 7.58 -2.90
C ARG A 17 -10.29 8.38 -1.73
N GLN A 18 -11.00 9.38 -1.22
CA GLN A 18 -10.54 10.19 -0.08
C GLN A 18 -10.48 9.38 1.21
N GLU A 19 -11.52 8.58 1.49
CA GLU A 19 -11.57 7.68 2.65
C GLU A 19 -10.45 6.64 2.58
N LEU A 20 -10.27 6.00 1.42
CA LEU A 20 -9.18 5.05 1.22
C LEU A 20 -7.80 5.72 1.41
N ALA A 21 -7.63 6.95 0.94
CA ALA A 21 -6.40 7.70 1.15
C ALA A 21 -6.14 8.02 2.63
N GLN A 22 -7.19 8.29 3.42
CA GLN A 22 -7.08 8.48 4.87
C GLN A 22 -6.65 7.18 5.57
N GLN A 23 -7.28 6.06 5.23
CA GLN A 23 -6.91 4.74 5.77
C GLN A 23 -5.46 4.38 5.45
N ILE A 24 -5.02 4.59 4.19
CA ILE A 24 -3.63 4.35 3.80
C ILE A 24 -2.67 5.25 4.58
N ARG A 25 -2.99 6.53 4.79
CA ARG A 25 -2.14 7.43 5.60
C ARG A 25 -2.01 6.96 7.03
N TYR A 26 -3.11 6.52 7.65
CA TYR A 26 -3.10 5.98 9.00
C TYR A 26 -2.23 4.71 9.09
N LEU A 27 -2.47 3.74 8.21
CA LEU A 27 -1.71 2.49 8.20
C LEU A 27 -0.21 2.71 7.94
N LYS A 28 0.15 3.69 7.10
CA LYS A 28 1.56 4.07 6.91
C LYS A 28 2.20 4.61 8.18
N ALA A 29 1.50 5.49 8.90
CA ALA A 29 1.99 6.06 10.15
C ALA A 29 2.09 4.98 11.26
N GLU A 30 1.11 4.09 11.35
CA GLU A 30 1.15 2.95 12.27
C GLU A 30 2.33 2.03 11.96
N ASP A 31 2.53 1.67 10.69
CA ASP A 31 3.63 0.81 10.28
C ASP A 31 5.01 1.47 10.55
N GLU A 32 5.13 2.78 10.39
CA GLU A 32 6.34 3.52 10.77
C GLU A 32 6.63 3.45 12.28
N ILE A 33 5.61 3.64 13.12
CA ILE A 33 5.73 3.50 14.58
C ILE A 33 6.11 2.06 14.95
N LEU A 34 5.47 1.06 14.37
CA LEU A 34 5.77 -0.35 14.64
C LEU A 34 7.21 -0.70 14.22
N ARG A 35 7.70 -0.17 13.10
CA ARG A 35 9.08 -0.37 12.66
C ARG A 35 10.10 0.20 13.63
N SER A 36 9.85 1.36 14.22
CA SER A 36 10.75 1.92 15.24
C SER A 36 10.94 1.01 16.46
N LYS A 37 10.02 0.04 16.64
CA LYS A 37 10.03 -0.94 17.73
C LYS A 37 10.60 -2.30 17.31
N LEU A 38 10.85 -2.52 16.01
CA LEU A 38 11.40 -3.79 15.50
C LEU A 38 12.91 -3.88 15.79
N PRO A 39 13.45 -5.10 15.97
CA PRO A 39 14.89 -5.30 16.06
C PRO A 39 15.58 -4.91 14.75
N GLY A 40 16.88 -4.55 14.82
CA GLY A 40 17.63 -4.01 13.68
C GLY A 40 17.69 -4.89 12.42
N ARG A 41 17.35 -6.18 12.51
CA ARG A 41 17.22 -7.07 11.34
C ARG A 41 16.01 -7.98 11.48
N VAL A 42 15.09 -7.89 10.53
CA VAL A 42 13.95 -8.82 10.39
C VAL A 42 14.25 -9.78 9.24
N THR A 43 14.41 -11.06 9.57
CA THR A 43 14.62 -12.11 8.56
C THR A 43 13.29 -12.57 8.00
N LEU A 44 13.19 -12.68 6.69
CA LEU A 44 12.01 -13.22 6.02
C LEU A 44 12.21 -14.67 5.62
N ASP A 45 11.16 -15.46 5.79
CA ASP A 45 11.08 -16.80 5.22
C ASP A 45 10.73 -16.76 3.71
N ASN A 46 10.75 -17.93 3.07
CA ASN A 46 10.47 -18.03 1.64
C ASN A 46 8.99 -17.73 1.29
N ARG A 47 8.06 -18.00 2.21
CA ARG A 47 6.62 -17.77 2.03
C ARG A 47 6.29 -16.28 2.12
N GLU A 48 6.87 -15.59 3.09
CA GLU A 48 6.80 -14.15 3.27
C GLU A 48 7.41 -13.44 2.05
N ARG A 49 8.61 -13.87 1.61
CA ARG A 49 9.23 -13.36 0.38
C ARG A 49 8.31 -13.52 -0.83
N ASN A 50 7.75 -14.71 -1.06
CA ASN A 50 6.84 -14.95 -2.18
C ASN A 50 5.58 -14.08 -2.12
N THR A 51 5.08 -13.81 -0.92
CA THR A 51 3.93 -12.92 -0.70
C THR A 51 4.27 -11.50 -1.13
N LEU A 52 5.43 -10.97 -0.70
CA LEU A 52 5.91 -9.65 -1.10
C LEU A 52 6.15 -9.56 -2.61
N VAL A 53 6.72 -10.60 -3.22
CA VAL A 53 6.91 -10.68 -4.69
C VAL A 53 5.57 -10.62 -5.42
N LYS A 54 4.58 -11.40 -4.98
CA LYS A 54 3.25 -11.45 -5.60
C LYS A 54 2.55 -10.09 -5.57
N HIS A 55 2.61 -9.39 -4.44
CA HIS A 55 2.00 -8.07 -4.30
C HIS A 55 2.80 -6.97 -5.01
N GLY A 56 4.13 -7.03 -4.93
CA GLY A 56 5.04 -6.06 -5.53
C GLY A 56 5.07 -6.09 -7.06
N LYS A 57 4.90 -7.26 -7.69
CA LYS A 57 4.82 -7.38 -9.16
C LYS A 57 3.75 -6.46 -9.77
N LYS A 58 2.62 -6.27 -9.07
CA LYS A 58 1.52 -5.41 -9.54
C LYS A 58 1.82 -3.92 -9.41
N LEU A 59 2.76 -3.54 -8.55
CA LEU A 59 3.17 -2.16 -8.31
C LEU A 59 4.23 -1.69 -9.34
N GLY A 60 4.93 -2.62 -9.99
CA GLY A 60 5.95 -2.31 -11.00
C GLY A 60 7.06 -1.42 -10.44
N GLY A 61 7.55 -0.46 -11.22
CA GLY A 61 8.62 0.45 -10.80
C GLY A 61 8.28 1.32 -9.58
N LYS A 62 6.98 1.56 -9.33
CA LYS A 62 6.49 2.33 -8.16
C LYS A 62 6.68 1.60 -6.84
N ILE A 63 7.06 0.32 -6.89
CA ILE A 63 7.37 -0.43 -5.69
C ILE A 63 8.50 0.23 -4.90
N LYS A 64 9.45 0.90 -5.56
CA LYS A 64 10.55 1.61 -4.90
C LYS A 64 10.07 2.72 -3.96
N ASP A 65 8.92 3.32 -4.26
CA ASP A 65 8.33 4.41 -3.47
C ASP A 65 7.52 3.90 -2.28
N VAL A 66 7.15 2.62 -2.29
CA VAL A 66 6.33 1.96 -1.25
C VAL A 66 7.18 1.04 -0.38
N MET A 67 8.24 0.50 -0.96
CA MET A 67 9.11 -0.48 -0.33
C MET A 67 10.10 0.22 0.59
N THR A 68 10.06 -0.17 1.85
CA THR A 68 10.76 0.55 2.91
C THR A 68 11.44 -0.35 3.94
N ILE A 69 11.00 -1.62 4.07
CA ILE A 69 11.63 -2.61 4.97
C ILE A 69 12.47 -3.61 4.18
N VAL A 70 11.97 -4.05 3.02
CA VAL A 70 12.65 -5.04 2.20
C VAL A 70 13.57 -4.40 1.17
N SER A 71 14.71 -5.04 0.97
CA SER A 71 15.65 -4.71 -0.10
C SER A 71 15.08 -5.17 -1.45
N TYR A 72 15.46 -4.51 -2.55
CA TYR A 72 15.12 -4.96 -3.90
C TYR A 72 15.67 -6.36 -4.20
N SER A 73 16.71 -6.80 -3.48
CA SER A 73 17.25 -8.17 -3.52
C SER A 73 16.27 -9.24 -3.00
N THR A 74 15.10 -8.83 -2.50
CA THR A 74 14.01 -9.70 -2.05
C THR A 74 13.06 -10.07 -3.20
N PHE A 75 13.16 -9.39 -4.35
CA PHE A 75 12.44 -9.65 -5.61
C PHE A 75 13.35 -10.37 -6.61
#